data_AF-A0A9X4C8D1-F1
#
_entry.id   AF-A0A9X4C8D1-F1
#
_cell.length_a   1.000
_cell.length_b   1.000
_cell.length_c   1.000
_cell.angle_alpha   90.00
_cell.angle_beta   90.00
_cell.angle_gamma   90.00
#
_symmetry.space_group_name_H-M   'P 1'
#
loop_
_entity.id
_entity.type
_entity.pdbx_description
1 polymer ?
#
loop_
_entity_poly.entity_id
_entity_poly.type
_entity_poly.pdbx_seq_one_letter_code
_entity_poly.pdbx_strand_id
1 'polypeptide(L)'
;MRAAFMLLLAGLVVLSGGAACPAADAAKIALVIGNAKYPDNEFVLSDVANDAQDVAEELKRSGFVVDRQSNITGDAMRQVLGRFYDRIERGAVALIFFDGFAIQSNRQTYLLPVDAQIWTEPDVSRDGFSLDTILAEMNTRGAAIKIALIDASRRNPFERRFRRYSAGLAPAIAPSNSLVLYSAALGAVTASGKTDRSLFIAELLREMRAPNISAEQALTNTKNGVVAATNREQVPWLASSLTTDFSFASAATRPRDDTAPTKPEAQTIEPQKPVCEVTQAEPAPNADELARDPVIADLSRKITANANDAIARYKRGQVYAIKRAYALAMPDFDAVLRRAPKDAEALNNRCWTRAATGDLQGALADCNLALQINPGLSDALDSRGLVNLKLGRNAEAIKDYTDAIQRNPRSSSSLYGRGIAARRSGGDGATDIAQAKSMNPNIAKEFAGYGVTECAP
;
A
#
# COMPACT_ATOMS: atom_id res chain seq x y z
N MET A 1 19.17 18.97 -98.75
CA MET A 1 19.05 17.70 -98.02
C MET A 1 19.61 17.89 -96.62
N ARG A 2 18.74 17.69 -95.63
CA ARG A 2 18.87 17.55 -94.17
C ARG A 2 20.25 17.73 -93.51
N ALA A 3 20.34 18.80 -92.72
CA ALA A 3 21.12 18.87 -91.48
C ALA A 3 20.36 18.15 -90.34
N ALA A 4 21.08 17.52 -89.41
CA ALA A 4 20.61 17.35 -88.02
C ALA A 4 21.76 16.91 -87.09
N PHE A 5 22.07 17.80 -86.17
CA PHE A 5 22.74 17.60 -84.89
C PHE A 5 22.00 16.53 -84.06
N MET A 6 22.72 15.64 -83.36
CA MET A 6 22.14 14.83 -82.29
C MET A 6 22.94 15.05 -80.99
N LEU A 7 22.26 15.74 -80.07
CA LEU A 7 22.63 16.02 -78.68
C LEU A 7 21.95 14.99 -77.76
N LEU A 8 22.63 14.69 -76.65
CA LEU A 8 22.07 14.37 -75.31
C LEU A 8 21.24 13.07 -75.12
N LEU A 9 21.66 12.23 -74.17
CA LEU A 9 21.10 12.25 -72.81
C LEU A 9 21.95 11.37 -71.86
N ALA A 10 22.59 11.99 -70.87
CA ALA A 10 23.12 11.28 -69.71
C ALA A 10 21.95 10.95 -68.77
N GLY A 11 21.76 9.67 -68.45
CA GLY A 11 20.75 9.21 -67.51
C GLY A 11 21.13 9.57 -66.08
N LEU A 12 20.38 10.52 -65.50
CA LEU A 12 20.43 10.86 -64.08
C LEU A 12 19.49 9.89 -63.32
N VAL A 13 20.04 8.93 -62.59
CA VAL A 13 19.27 8.10 -61.66
C VAL A 13 19.00 8.95 -60.41
N VAL A 14 17.77 9.47 -60.31
CA VAL A 14 17.28 10.10 -59.08
C VAL A 14 16.87 8.97 -58.14
N LEU A 15 17.74 8.66 -57.18
CA LEU A 15 17.37 7.93 -55.97
C LEU A 15 16.48 8.85 -55.15
N SER A 16 15.17 8.65 -55.24
CA SER A 16 14.20 9.22 -54.31
C SER A 16 14.49 8.67 -52.92
N GLY A 17 15.24 9.44 -52.12
CA GLY A 17 15.36 9.22 -50.69
C GLY A 17 13.97 9.28 -50.09
N GLY A 18 13.48 8.13 -49.64
CA GLY A 18 12.30 8.07 -48.80
C GLY A 18 12.56 8.96 -47.60
N ALA A 19 11.81 10.05 -47.48
CA ALA A 19 11.75 10.81 -46.25
C ALA A 19 11.36 9.82 -45.15
N ALA A 20 12.30 9.52 -44.27
CA ALA A 20 11.98 8.86 -43.01
C ALA A 20 10.92 9.73 -42.36
N CYS A 21 9.70 9.19 -42.25
CA CYS A 21 8.64 9.83 -41.51
C CYS A 21 9.19 10.10 -40.11
N PRO A 22 9.17 11.35 -39.59
CA PRO A 22 9.56 11.57 -38.21
C PRO A 22 8.67 10.66 -37.36
N ALA A 23 9.29 9.80 -36.56
CA ALA A 23 8.56 8.98 -35.60
C ALA A 23 7.66 9.94 -34.81
N ALA A 24 6.34 9.82 -35.01
CA ALA A 24 5.38 10.60 -34.26
C ALA A 24 5.72 10.41 -32.78
N ASP A 25 5.95 11.52 -32.07
CA ASP A 25 6.28 11.47 -30.65
C ASP A 25 5.21 10.62 -29.95
N ALA A 26 5.64 9.57 -29.26
CA ALA A 26 4.74 8.56 -28.72
C ALA A 26 3.71 9.24 -27.82
N ALA A 27 2.42 9.02 -28.08
CA ALA A 27 1.34 9.66 -27.32
C ALA A 27 1.54 9.41 -25.82
N LYS A 28 1.69 10.49 -25.04
CA LYS A 28 1.82 10.43 -23.58
C LYS A 28 0.44 10.69 -22.97
N ILE A 29 -0.10 9.71 -22.26
CA ILE A 29 -1.43 9.82 -21.63
C ILE A 29 -1.35 9.44 -20.16
N ALA A 30 -2.08 10.18 -19.33
CA ALA A 30 -2.07 9.96 -17.90
C ALA A 30 -3.47 9.99 -17.30
N LEU A 31 -3.70 9.12 -16.34
CA LEU A 31 -4.85 9.14 -15.45
C LEU A 31 -4.38 9.43 -14.03
N VAL A 32 -4.89 10.49 -13.42
CA VAL A 32 -4.53 10.94 -12.08
C VAL A 32 -5.76 10.89 -11.20
N ILE A 33 -5.76 10.02 -10.18
CA ILE A 33 -6.89 9.83 -9.28
C ILE A 33 -6.48 10.21 -7.86
N GLY A 34 -7.18 11.19 -7.27
CA GLY A 34 -7.05 11.56 -5.86
C GLY A 34 -8.33 11.28 -5.07
N ASN A 35 -8.35 10.20 -4.29
CA ASN A 35 -9.48 9.81 -3.46
C ASN A 35 -9.18 10.11 -1.98
N ALA A 36 -9.84 11.12 -1.43
CA ALA A 36 -9.57 11.70 -0.11
C ALA A 36 -10.72 11.51 0.90
N LYS A 37 -11.95 11.44 0.41
CA LYS A 37 -13.19 11.46 1.20
C LYS A 37 -13.85 10.09 1.21
N TYR A 38 -13.43 9.25 2.15
CA TYR A 38 -14.04 7.95 2.39
C TYR A 38 -15.04 8.09 3.54
N PRO A 39 -16.34 7.73 3.37
CA PRO A 39 -17.37 7.88 4.41
C PRO A 39 -17.03 7.18 5.73
N ASP A 40 -16.24 6.12 5.63
CA ASP A 40 -15.87 5.23 6.73
C ASP A 40 -14.52 5.59 7.37
N ASN A 41 -13.87 6.69 6.96
CA ASN A 41 -12.60 7.13 7.53
C ASN A 41 -12.82 8.25 8.56
N GLU A 42 -12.10 8.18 9.68
CA GLU A 42 -12.19 9.16 10.77
C GLU A 42 -11.67 10.54 10.35
N PHE A 43 -10.81 10.62 9.34
CA PHE A 43 -10.18 11.85 8.88
C PHE A 43 -10.22 11.97 7.34
N VAL A 44 -10.42 13.18 6.82
CA VAL A 44 -10.23 13.43 5.39
C VAL A 44 -8.73 13.44 5.11
N LEU A 45 -8.30 12.76 4.04
CA LEU A 45 -6.90 12.83 3.60
C LEU A 45 -6.67 14.20 2.94
N SER A 46 -6.17 15.16 3.72
CA SER A 46 -6.13 16.60 3.36
C SER A 46 -5.12 16.93 2.26
N ASP A 47 -4.08 16.12 2.12
CA ASP A 47 -3.02 16.26 1.13
C ASP A 47 -3.43 15.82 -0.28
N VAL A 48 -4.24 14.77 -0.38
CA VAL A 48 -4.58 14.07 -1.62
C VAL A 48 -5.09 14.97 -2.75
N ALA A 49 -5.91 15.97 -2.41
CA ALA A 49 -6.45 16.89 -3.40
C ALA A 49 -5.37 17.79 -4.03
N ASN A 50 -4.43 18.26 -3.21
CA ASN A 50 -3.32 19.09 -3.66
C ASN A 50 -2.28 18.25 -4.39
N ASP A 51 -1.97 17.06 -3.88
CA ASP A 51 -1.01 16.13 -4.47
C ASP A 51 -1.45 15.70 -5.88
N ALA A 52 -2.71 15.27 -6.04
CA ALA A 52 -3.26 14.94 -7.35
C ALA A 52 -3.29 16.13 -8.32
N GLN A 53 -3.52 17.36 -7.82
CA GLN A 53 -3.48 18.56 -8.66
C GLN A 53 -2.05 18.87 -9.10
N ASP A 54 -1.08 18.84 -8.19
CA ASP A 54 0.32 19.18 -8.47
C ASP A 54 0.96 18.15 -9.42
N VAL A 55 0.67 16.85 -9.24
CA VAL A 55 1.09 15.79 -10.18
C VAL A 55 0.47 15.96 -11.55
N ALA A 56 -0.82 16.30 -11.63
CA ALA A 56 -1.47 16.51 -12.92
C ALA A 56 -0.86 17.68 -13.70
N GLU A 57 -0.57 18.80 -13.03
CA GLU A 57 0.08 19.95 -13.67
C GLU A 57 1.51 19.63 -14.12
N GLU A 58 2.25 18.84 -13.34
CA GLU A 58 3.60 18.42 -13.75
C GLU A 58 3.58 17.47 -14.94
N LEU A 59 2.67 16.49 -14.95
CA LEU A 59 2.51 15.59 -16.09
C LEU A 59 2.12 16.34 -17.36
N LYS A 60 1.25 17.35 -17.28
CA LYS A 60 0.94 18.23 -18.43
C LYS A 60 2.19 18.95 -18.93
N ARG A 61 3.04 19.47 -18.04
CA ARG A 61 4.33 20.10 -18.41
C ARG A 61 5.29 19.11 -19.08
N SER A 62 5.26 17.85 -18.66
CA SER A 62 5.98 16.72 -19.27
C SER A 62 5.39 16.23 -20.60
N GLY A 63 4.33 16.87 -21.10
CA GLY A 63 3.69 16.56 -22.38
C GLY A 63 2.62 15.46 -22.32
N PHE A 64 2.17 15.05 -21.13
CA PHE A 64 1.06 14.11 -21.01
C PHE A 64 -0.29 14.78 -21.23
N VAL A 65 -1.19 14.08 -21.92
CA VAL A 65 -2.61 14.42 -21.94
C VAL A 65 -3.29 13.79 -20.71
N VAL A 66 -3.48 14.61 -19.67
CA VAL A 66 -3.93 14.17 -18.33
C VAL A 66 -5.46 14.20 -18.20
N ASP A 67 -6.05 13.08 -17.77
CA ASP A 67 -7.40 13.02 -17.17
C ASP A 67 -7.25 12.98 -15.64
N ARG A 68 -7.73 14.02 -14.93
CA ARG A 68 -7.65 14.11 -13.47
C ARG A 68 -9.03 13.91 -12.85
N GLN A 69 -9.10 13.03 -11.87
CA GLN A 69 -10.32 12.65 -11.15
C GLN A 69 -10.14 12.82 -9.65
N SER A 70 -11.23 13.09 -8.94
CA SER A 70 -11.20 13.23 -7.48
C SER A 70 -12.43 12.63 -6.81
N ASN A 71 -12.20 11.87 -5.75
CA ASN A 71 -13.24 11.24 -4.93
C ASN A 71 -14.27 10.45 -5.74
N ILE A 72 -13.78 9.58 -6.63
CA ILE A 72 -14.64 8.83 -7.55
C ILE A 72 -15.15 7.54 -6.95
N THR A 73 -16.42 7.22 -7.25
CA THR A 73 -17.08 5.96 -6.89
C THR A 73 -16.55 4.79 -7.73
N GLY A 74 -16.87 3.56 -7.34
CA GLY A 74 -16.49 2.37 -8.10
C GLY A 74 -17.02 2.39 -9.54
N ASP A 75 -18.27 2.83 -9.73
CA ASP A 75 -18.84 2.99 -11.08
C ASP A 75 -18.09 4.05 -11.90
N ALA A 76 -17.79 5.21 -11.31
CA ALA A 76 -17.04 6.26 -11.98
C ALA A 76 -15.61 5.81 -12.30
N MET A 77 -14.95 5.09 -11.39
CA MET A 77 -13.60 4.55 -11.59
C MET A 77 -13.56 3.52 -12.73
N ARG A 78 -14.55 2.62 -12.84
CA ARG A 78 -14.70 1.73 -14.01
C ARG A 78 -14.80 2.51 -15.32
N GLN A 79 -15.66 3.53 -15.37
CA GLN A 79 -15.86 4.33 -16.58
C GLN A 79 -14.62 5.14 -16.98
N VAL A 80 -13.95 5.74 -15.99
CA VAL A 80 -12.71 6.51 -16.19
C VAL A 80 -11.59 5.60 -16.70
N LEU A 81 -11.40 4.43 -16.08
CA LEU A 81 -10.40 3.46 -16.54
C LEU A 81 -10.70 3.00 -17.97
N GLY A 82 -11.96 2.72 -18.31
CA GLY A 82 -12.37 2.41 -19.68
C GLY A 82 -11.96 3.49 -20.67
N ARG A 83 -12.30 4.77 -20.40
CA ARG A 83 -11.88 5.89 -21.26
C ARG A 83 -10.37 6.07 -21.33
N PHE A 84 -9.65 5.80 -20.25
CA PHE A 84 -8.20 5.83 -20.24
C PHE A 84 -7.62 4.76 -21.16
N TYR A 85 -8.13 3.52 -21.08
CA TYR A 85 -7.71 2.41 -21.94
C TYR A 85 -8.01 2.66 -23.42
N ASP A 86 -9.17 3.23 -23.74
CA ASP A 86 -9.58 3.53 -25.13
C ASP A 86 -8.69 4.60 -25.78
N ARG A 87 -7.97 5.39 -24.98
CA ARG A 87 -7.02 6.40 -25.46
C ARG A 87 -5.59 5.86 -25.61
N ILE A 88 -5.31 4.64 -25.18
CA ILE A 88 -3.99 4.01 -25.34
C ILE A 88 -3.87 3.53 -26.78
N GLU A 89 -3.05 4.25 -27.56
CA GLU A 89 -2.63 3.84 -28.89
C GLU A 89 -1.36 2.98 -28.84
N ARG A 90 -1.10 2.20 -29.89
CA ARG A 90 0.10 1.38 -29.99
C ARG A 90 1.34 2.27 -29.95
N GLY A 91 2.25 1.99 -29.02
CA GLY A 91 3.47 2.78 -28.83
C GLY A 91 3.35 3.89 -27.77
N ALA A 92 2.17 4.12 -27.21
CA ALA A 92 1.95 5.18 -26.22
C ALA A 92 2.73 4.97 -24.91
N VAL A 93 3.04 6.07 -24.23
CA VAL A 93 3.43 6.06 -22.81
C VAL A 93 2.17 6.28 -21.99
N ALA A 94 1.78 5.27 -21.22
CA ALA A 94 0.59 5.32 -20.39
C ALA A 94 0.99 5.37 -18.91
N LEU A 95 0.44 6.33 -18.17
CA LEU A 95 0.74 6.55 -16.76
C LEU A 95 -0.54 6.56 -15.93
N ILE A 96 -0.53 5.87 -14.79
CA ILE A 96 -1.53 6.03 -13.74
C ILE A 96 -0.86 6.57 -12.48
N PHE A 97 -1.47 7.62 -11.92
CA PHE A 97 -1.18 8.11 -10.58
C PHE A 97 -2.40 7.85 -9.70
N PHE A 98 -2.18 7.30 -8.52
CA PHE A 98 -3.23 7.11 -7.54
C PHE A 98 -2.75 7.57 -6.17
N ASP A 99 -3.55 8.42 -5.54
CA ASP A 99 -3.39 8.87 -4.17
C ASP A 99 -4.70 8.65 -3.39
N GLY A 100 -4.60 7.98 -2.25
CA GLY A 100 -5.75 7.56 -1.45
C GLY A 100 -5.49 6.29 -0.65
N PHE A 101 -6.52 5.44 -0.51
CA PHE A 101 -6.40 4.15 0.15
C PHE A 101 -6.25 3.03 -0.87
N ALA A 102 -5.28 2.15 -0.61
CA ALA A 102 -5.14 0.88 -1.29
C ALA A 102 -4.98 -0.24 -0.25
N ILE A 103 -5.27 -1.46 -0.66
CA ILE A 103 -5.26 -2.65 0.18
C ILE A 103 -4.56 -3.78 -0.56
N GLN A 104 -3.68 -4.50 0.13
CA GLN A 104 -3.22 -5.79 -0.37
C GLN A 104 -4.28 -6.88 -0.13
N SER A 105 -4.66 -7.65 -1.15
CA SER A 105 -5.40 -8.91 -1.00
C SER A 105 -4.89 -9.94 -1.99
N ASN A 106 -4.77 -11.21 -1.58
CA ASN A 106 -4.26 -12.28 -2.44
C ASN A 106 -2.93 -11.93 -3.16
N ARG A 107 -2.02 -11.25 -2.45
CA ARG A 107 -0.72 -10.76 -2.96
C ARG A 107 -0.80 -9.76 -4.12
N GLN A 108 -1.94 -9.11 -4.31
CA GLN A 108 -2.12 -8.02 -5.27
C GLN A 108 -2.50 -6.73 -4.55
N THR A 109 -2.13 -5.60 -5.13
CA THR A 109 -2.53 -4.26 -4.66
C THR A 109 -3.84 -3.85 -5.30
N TYR A 110 -4.83 -3.49 -4.49
CA TYR A 110 -6.13 -2.97 -4.92
C TYR A 110 -6.29 -1.50 -4.54
N LEU A 111 -6.54 -0.65 -5.53
CA LEU A 111 -6.87 0.76 -5.34
C LEU A 111 -8.35 0.88 -4.97
N LEU A 112 -8.69 1.66 -3.95
CA LEU A 112 -10.07 1.75 -3.46
C LEU A 112 -10.81 2.99 -4.00
N PRO A 113 -12.03 2.83 -4.53
CA PRO A 113 -12.93 3.95 -4.74
C PRO A 113 -13.49 4.46 -3.40
N VAL A 114 -14.05 5.67 -3.39
CA VAL A 114 -14.52 6.30 -2.15
C VAL A 114 -15.70 5.59 -1.49
N ASP A 115 -16.47 4.82 -2.25
CA ASP A 115 -17.66 4.09 -1.81
C ASP A 115 -17.41 2.59 -1.56
N ALA A 116 -16.15 2.15 -1.58
CA ALA A 116 -15.78 0.75 -1.37
C ALA A 116 -16.34 0.19 -0.04
N GLN A 117 -17.03 -0.96 -0.09
CA GLN A 117 -17.64 -1.60 1.07
C GLN A 117 -16.80 -2.78 1.55
N ILE A 118 -15.63 -2.46 2.09
CA ILE A 118 -14.65 -3.46 2.52
C ILE A 118 -14.90 -3.87 3.98
N TRP A 119 -15.26 -5.13 4.19
CA TRP A 119 -15.52 -5.70 5.51
C TRP A 119 -14.88 -7.04 5.76
N THR A 120 -14.62 -7.79 4.70
CA THR A 120 -13.94 -9.08 4.65
C THR A 120 -12.86 -9.03 3.57
N GLU A 121 -11.88 -9.92 3.62
CA GLU A 121 -10.83 -9.94 2.60
C GLU A 121 -11.38 -10.13 1.16
N PRO A 122 -12.40 -10.98 0.90
CA PRO A 122 -13.00 -11.09 -0.43
C PRO A 122 -13.61 -9.79 -0.96
N ASP A 123 -14.12 -8.90 -0.10
CA ASP A 123 -14.68 -7.61 -0.52
C ASP A 123 -13.64 -6.72 -1.22
N VAL A 124 -12.35 -6.88 -0.85
CA VAL A 124 -11.24 -6.14 -1.47
C VAL A 124 -11.18 -6.41 -2.97
N SER A 125 -11.31 -7.67 -3.37
CA SER A 125 -11.31 -8.06 -4.78
C SER A 125 -12.60 -7.70 -5.51
N ARG A 126 -13.73 -7.59 -4.80
CA ARG A 126 -15.04 -7.24 -5.36
C ARG A 126 -15.15 -5.75 -5.67
N ASP A 127 -14.76 -4.91 -4.71
CA ASP A 127 -14.99 -3.46 -4.76
C ASP A 127 -13.72 -2.66 -5.11
N GLY A 128 -12.54 -3.25 -4.93
CA GLY A 128 -11.26 -2.64 -5.26
C GLY A 128 -10.82 -2.89 -6.71
N PHE A 129 -9.84 -2.12 -7.16
CA PHE A 129 -9.28 -2.22 -8.52
C PHE A 129 -7.85 -2.71 -8.48
N SER A 130 -7.61 -3.92 -9.01
CA SER A 130 -6.28 -4.54 -9.04
C SER A 130 -5.31 -3.73 -9.91
N LEU A 131 -4.19 -3.32 -9.33
CA LEU A 131 -3.11 -2.63 -10.04
C LEU A 131 -2.49 -3.51 -11.14
N ASP A 132 -2.38 -4.82 -10.89
CA ASP A 132 -1.89 -5.79 -11.87
C ASP A 132 -2.81 -5.83 -13.10
N THR A 133 -4.13 -5.82 -12.86
CA THR A 133 -5.13 -5.79 -13.95
C THR A 133 -5.04 -4.49 -14.73
N ILE A 134 -4.86 -3.34 -14.06
CA ILE A 134 -4.70 -2.05 -14.72
C ILE A 134 -3.46 -2.04 -15.63
N LEU A 135 -2.31 -2.49 -15.12
CA LEU A 135 -1.06 -2.55 -15.88
C LEU A 135 -1.11 -3.57 -17.03
N ALA A 136 -1.76 -4.71 -16.83
CA ALA A 136 -1.99 -5.72 -17.85
C ALA A 136 -2.90 -5.20 -18.97
N GLU A 137 -3.95 -4.45 -18.64
CA GLU A 137 -4.84 -3.85 -19.63
C GLU A 137 -4.12 -2.76 -20.43
N MET A 138 -3.32 -1.89 -19.77
CA MET A 138 -2.48 -0.91 -20.48
C MET A 138 -1.55 -1.59 -21.49
N ASN A 139 -0.94 -2.71 -21.10
CA ASN A 139 -0.10 -3.52 -21.99
C ASN A 139 -0.90 -4.12 -23.17
N THR A 140 -2.09 -4.64 -22.89
CA THR A 140 -2.99 -5.24 -23.91
C THR A 140 -3.44 -4.20 -24.94
N ARG A 141 -3.66 -2.94 -24.52
CA ARG A 141 -3.97 -1.82 -25.42
C ARG A 141 -2.77 -1.32 -26.23
N GLY A 142 -1.57 -1.82 -25.94
CA GLY A 142 -0.37 -1.55 -26.74
C GLY A 142 0.50 -0.40 -26.27
N ALA A 143 0.36 0.04 -25.00
CA ALA A 143 1.31 0.99 -24.43
C ALA A 143 2.74 0.41 -24.45
N ALA A 144 3.68 1.16 -25.02
CA ALA A 144 5.09 0.80 -25.05
C ALA A 144 5.72 0.87 -23.65
N ILE A 145 5.32 1.89 -22.87
CA ILE A 145 5.77 2.11 -21.50
C ILE A 145 4.55 2.26 -20.60
N LYS A 146 4.52 1.51 -19.48
CA LYS A 146 3.48 1.61 -18.46
C LYS A 146 4.08 2.14 -17.16
N ILE A 147 3.49 3.18 -16.60
CA ILE A 147 3.98 3.80 -15.38
C ILE A 147 2.87 3.79 -14.34
N ALA A 148 3.15 3.35 -13.12
CA ALA A 148 2.26 3.44 -11.98
C ALA A 148 2.96 4.15 -10.81
N LEU A 149 2.39 5.26 -10.36
CA LEU A 149 2.87 6.05 -9.23
C LEU A 149 1.80 5.99 -8.13
N ILE A 150 2.10 5.29 -7.03
CA ILE A 150 1.11 4.89 -6.03
C ILE A 150 1.44 5.54 -4.68
N ASP A 151 0.73 6.60 -4.32
CA ASP A 151 0.73 7.15 -2.97
C ASP A 151 -0.46 6.65 -2.15
N ALA A 152 -0.43 5.37 -1.80
CA ALA A 152 -1.54 4.74 -1.07
C ALA A 152 -1.09 3.80 0.06
N SER A 153 0.20 3.82 0.39
CA SER A 153 0.79 3.00 1.45
C SER A 153 0.52 3.60 2.83
N ARG A 154 -0.75 3.87 3.15
CA ARG A 154 -1.17 4.55 4.39
C ARG A 154 -1.94 3.58 5.29
N ARG A 155 -2.04 3.87 6.59
CA ARG A 155 -2.86 3.05 7.50
C ARG A 155 -4.32 3.09 7.04
N ASN A 156 -4.80 1.93 6.60
CA ASN A 156 -6.10 1.81 5.98
C ASN A 156 -7.17 1.45 7.04
N PRO A 157 -8.24 2.27 7.22
CA PRO A 157 -9.28 2.02 8.21
C PRO A 157 -10.09 0.75 7.93
N PHE A 158 -10.16 0.32 6.67
CA PHE A 158 -10.93 -0.84 6.25
C PHE A 158 -10.23 -2.17 6.56
N GLU A 159 -8.90 -2.23 6.41
CA GLU A 159 -8.13 -3.45 6.62
C GLU A 159 -8.28 -4.00 8.03
N ARG A 160 -8.31 -3.08 9.01
CA ARG A 160 -8.41 -3.43 10.42
C ARG A 160 -9.70 -4.20 10.75
N ARG A 161 -10.71 -4.13 9.88
CA ARG A 161 -11.98 -4.85 10.03
C ARG A 161 -11.69 -6.34 9.99
N PHE A 162 -11.09 -6.85 8.93
CA PHE A 162 -10.94 -8.29 8.69
C PHE A 162 -9.53 -8.83 8.91
N ARG A 163 -8.56 -7.98 9.23
CA ARG A 163 -7.21 -8.40 9.61
C ARG A 163 -6.62 -7.50 10.69
N ARG A 164 -5.73 -8.05 11.50
CA ARG A 164 -5.21 -7.38 12.71
C ARG A 164 -4.24 -6.22 12.46
N TYR A 165 -3.63 -6.17 11.29
CA TYR A 165 -2.57 -5.21 10.95
C TYR A 165 -2.74 -4.77 9.50
N SER A 166 -2.30 -3.54 9.21
CA SER A 166 -2.24 -3.08 7.84
C SER A 166 -1.10 -3.78 7.12
N ALA A 167 -1.42 -4.54 6.07
CA ALA A 167 -0.45 -5.37 5.36
C ALA A 167 0.41 -4.58 4.37
N GLY A 168 0.30 -3.25 4.35
CA GLY A 168 0.84 -2.38 3.31
C GLY A 168 0.37 -2.81 1.91
N LEU A 169 1.18 -2.50 0.90
CA LEU A 169 0.89 -2.85 -0.49
C LEU A 169 1.74 -4.03 -0.97
N ALA A 170 1.18 -4.81 -1.90
CA ALA A 170 1.88 -5.88 -2.61
C ALA A 170 2.67 -5.34 -3.81
N PRO A 171 3.79 -5.98 -4.20
CA PRO A 171 4.43 -5.68 -5.46
C PRO A 171 3.45 -5.92 -6.61
N ALA A 172 3.51 -5.07 -7.63
CA ALA A 172 2.74 -5.30 -8.85
C ALA A 172 3.46 -6.32 -9.73
N ILE A 173 2.72 -7.26 -10.30
CA ILE A 173 3.21 -8.13 -11.37
C ILE A 173 3.05 -7.36 -12.68
N ALA A 174 4.03 -6.49 -12.95
CA ALA A 174 3.97 -5.60 -14.10
C ALA A 174 4.52 -6.27 -15.39
N PRO A 175 3.89 -6.08 -16.55
CA PRO A 175 4.43 -6.54 -17.83
C PRO A 175 5.76 -5.84 -18.18
N SER A 176 6.54 -6.36 -19.14
CA SER A 176 7.82 -5.76 -19.58
C SER A 176 7.67 -4.29 -19.96
N ASN A 177 8.68 -3.45 -19.78
CA ASN A 177 8.60 -1.99 -19.97
C ASN A 177 7.58 -1.31 -19.03
N SER A 178 7.64 -1.67 -17.76
CA SER A 178 6.88 -1.00 -16.71
C SER A 178 7.78 -0.34 -15.66
N LEU A 179 7.33 0.80 -15.15
CA LEU A 179 7.83 1.45 -13.94
C LEU A 179 6.73 1.51 -12.90
N VAL A 180 7.01 1.05 -11.68
CA VAL A 180 6.06 1.14 -10.56
C VAL A 180 6.78 1.71 -9.35
N LEU A 181 6.31 2.85 -8.85
CA LEU A 181 6.81 3.48 -7.62
C LEU A 181 5.70 3.52 -6.58
N TYR A 182 5.98 2.96 -5.40
CA TYR A 182 5.13 3.06 -4.22
C TYR A 182 5.71 4.09 -3.26
N SER A 183 4.85 4.87 -2.62
CA SER A 183 5.27 5.90 -1.66
C SER A 183 5.94 5.36 -0.40
N ALA A 184 5.85 4.05 -0.15
CA ALA A 184 6.52 3.37 0.96
C ALA A 184 6.99 1.98 0.56
N ALA A 185 7.65 1.29 1.49
CA ALA A 185 8.11 -0.06 1.28
C ALA A 185 6.90 -0.99 1.14
N LEU A 186 7.03 -2.02 0.31
CA LEU A 186 6.00 -3.05 0.21
C LEU A 186 5.80 -3.71 1.58
N GLY A 187 4.56 -3.80 2.05
CA GLY A 187 4.29 -4.26 3.41
C GLY A 187 4.36 -3.21 4.52
N ALA A 188 4.76 -1.98 4.21
CA ALA A 188 4.81 -0.89 5.18
C ALA A 188 3.65 0.09 5.01
N VAL A 189 3.35 0.83 6.07
CA VAL A 189 2.41 1.95 6.06
C VAL A 189 3.08 3.22 6.55
N THR A 190 2.79 4.34 5.90
CA THR A 190 3.21 5.67 6.32
C THR A 190 2.14 6.30 7.22
N ALA A 191 2.59 7.11 8.17
CA ALA A 191 1.70 7.98 8.89
C ALA A 191 1.24 9.11 7.96
N SER A 192 -0.06 9.36 7.89
CA SER A 192 -0.58 10.56 7.22
C SER A 192 -0.15 11.79 8.04
N GLY A 193 0.65 12.66 7.44
CA GLY A 193 1.00 13.95 8.03
C GLY A 193 -0.21 14.88 8.09
N LYS A 194 -0.22 15.84 9.03
CA LYS A 194 -1.19 16.95 9.06
C LYS A 194 -0.87 18.04 8.03
N THR A 195 -0.05 17.73 7.04
CA THR A 195 0.44 18.69 6.05
C THR A 195 -0.50 18.74 4.86
N ASP A 196 -0.57 19.90 4.20
CA ASP A 196 -1.40 20.09 3.00
C ASP A 196 -0.86 19.39 1.75
N ARG A 197 0.35 18.83 1.82
CA ARG A 197 1.04 18.08 0.76
C ARG A 197 1.83 16.93 1.36
N SER A 198 1.95 15.83 0.62
CA SER A 198 2.83 14.74 1.04
C SER A 198 4.28 15.03 0.65
N LEU A 199 5.20 14.63 1.54
CA LEU A 199 6.64 14.73 1.30
C LEU A 199 7.08 13.86 0.10
N PHE A 200 6.45 12.70 -0.08
CA PHE A 200 6.69 11.83 -1.23
C PHE A 200 6.45 12.56 -2.54
N ILE A 201 5.32 13.28 -2.65
CA ILE A 201 4.97 14.02 -3.85
C ILE A 201 5.88 15.24 -4.03
N ALA A 202 6.27 15.92 -2.96
CA ALA A 202 7.22 17.02 -3.05
C ALA A 202 8.56 16.57 -3.66
N GLU A 203 9.12 15.44 -3.22
CA GLU A 203 10.35 14.88 -3.79
C GLU A 203 10.16 14.36 -5.22
N LEU A 204 9.02 13.71 -5.50
CA LEU A 204 8.69 13.22 -6.84
C LEU A 204 8.66 14.35 -7.85
N LEU A 205 7.95 15.44 -7.55
CA LEU A 205 7.84 16.60 -8.42
C LEU A 205 9.19 17.29 -8.63
N ARG A 206 10.03 17.34 -7.60
CA ARG A 206 11.39 17.90 -7.69
C ARG A 206 12.23 17.13 -8.72
N GLU A 207 12.16 15.81 -8.69
CA GLU A 207 12.98 14.95 -9.55
C GLU A 207 12.38 14.74 -10.95
N MET A 208 11.06 14.76 -11.11
CA MET A 208 10.41 14.75 -12.43
C MET A 208 10.80 15.97 -13.28
N ARG A 209 11.09 17.11 -12.63
CA ARG A 209 11.54 18.35 -13.27
C ARG A 209 13.01 18.34 -13.64
N ALA A 210 13.80 17.42 -13.10
CA ALA A 210 15.24 17.43 -13.32
C ALA A 210 15.53 17.13 -14.80
N PRO A 211 16.26 18.02 -15.49
CA PRO A 211 16.57 17.82 -16.90
C PRO A 211 17.62 16.72 -17.07
N ASN A 212 17.65 16.12 -18.25
CA ASN A 212 18.71 15.21 -18.71
C ASN A 212 18.91 13.94 -17.86
N ILE A 213 17.90 13.52 -17.09
CA ILE A 213 17.91 12.24 -16.40
C ILE A 213 16.80 11.31 -16.93
N SER A 214 17.04 10.00 -16.85
CA SER A 214 15.99 9.01 -17.16
C SER A 214 14.90 9.02 -16.09
N ALA A 215 13.73 8.50 -16.43
CA ALA A 215 12.65 8.32 -15.47
C ALA A 215 13.07 7.38 -14.33
N GLU A 216 13.80 6.30 -14.61
CA GLU A 216 14.35 5.43 -13.56
C GLU A 216 15.26 6.18 -12.59
N GLN A 217 16.12 7.05 -13.12
CA GLN A 217 17.00 7.87 -12.28
C GLN A 217 16.19 8.89 -11.47
N ALA A 218 15.20 9.55 -12.07
CA ALA A 218 14.31 10.49 -11.37
C ALA A 218 13.56 9.81 -10.22
N LEU A 219 12.99 8.63 -10.45
CA LEU A 219 12.27 7.87 -9.41
C LEU A 219 13.23 7.29 -8.36
N THR A 220 14.46 6.94 -8.74
CA THR A 220 15.53 6.54 -7.81
C THR A 220 15.95 7.71 -6.91
N ASN A 221 16.12 8.90 -7.48
CA ASN A 221 16.42 10.11 -6.72
C ASN A 221 15.26 10.49 -5.81
N THR A 222 14.01 10.34 -6.27
CA THR A 222 12.80 10.57 -5.48
C THR A 222 12.84 9.69 -4.23
N LYS A 223 13.08 8.38 -4.41
CA LYS A 223 13.24 7.44 -3.30
C LYS A 223 14.34 7.90 -2.33
N ASN A 224 15.51 8.28 -2.83
CA ASN A 224 16.63 8.71 -1.99
C ASN A 224 16.32 10.01 -1.23
N GLY A 225 15.65 10.97 -1.86
CA GLY A 225 15.21 12.23 -1.25
C GLY A 225 14.24 11.98 -0.10
N VAL A 226 13.23 11.12 -0.30
CA VAL A 226 12.28 10.76 0.75
C VAL A 226 12.96 10.05 1.92
N VAL A 227 13.85 9.10 1.64
CA VAL A 227 14.61 8.39 2.68
C VAL A 227 15.46 9.36 3.50
N ALA A 228 16.11 10.34 2.85
CA ALA A 228 16.92 11.34 3.53
C ALA A 228 16.04 12.30 4.36
N ALA A 229 14.97 12.83 3.78
CA ALA A 229 14.09 13.80 4.42
C ALA A 229 13.28 13.23 5.59
N THR A 230 13.03 11.92 5.59
CA THR A 230 12.32 11.22 6.68
C THR A 230 13.25 10.51 7.65
N ASN A 231 14.57 10.67 7.53
CA ASN A 231 15.53 9.91 8.34
C ASN A 231 15.25 8.38 8.32
N ARG A 232 14.91 7.86 7.13
CA ARG A 232 14.52 6.45 6.85
C ARG A 232 13.18 6.00 7.43
N GLU A 233 12.34 6.88 7.97
CA GLU A 233 10.98 6.51 8.39
C GLU A 233 10.08 6.13 7.21
N GLN A 234 10.31 6.74 6.04
CA GLN A 234 9.61 6.42 4.80
C GLN A 234 10.61 5.97 3.74
N VAL A 235 10.42 4.76 3.21
CA VAL A 235 11.31 4.17 2.20
C VAL A 235 10.50 3.78 0.96
N PRO A 236 10.41 4.62 -0.07
CA PRO A 236 9.69 4.28 -1.30
C PRO A 236 10.23 3.01 -1.97
N TRP A 237 9.34 2.25 -2.62
CA TRP A 237 9.70 1.04 -3.37
C TRP A 237 9.56 1.28 -4.88
N LEU A 238 10.66 1.14 -5.61
CA LEU A 238 10.72 1.23 -7.07
C LEU A 238 10.89 -0.17 -7.67
N ALA A 239 10.04 -0.52 -8.62
CA ALA A 239 10.20 -1.67 -9.50
C ALA A 239 10.28 -1.18 -10.95
N SER A 240 11.27 -1.66 -11.69
CA SER A 240 11.48 -1.32 -13.10
C SER A 240 11.75 -2.56 -13.94
N SER A 241 11.22 -2.53 -15.15
CA SER A 241 11.52 -3.47 -16.24
C SER A 241 11.69 -2.73 -17.57
N LEU A 242 12.03 -1.43 -17.53
CA LEU A 242 12.25 -0.65 -18.73
C LEU A 242 13.43 -1.19 -19.53
N THR A 243 13.22 -1.32 -20.83
CA THR A 243 14.26 -1.61 -21.82
C THR A 243 14.42 -0.48 -22.83
N THR A 244 13.59 0.55 -22.73
CA THR A 244 13.54 1.72 -23.61
C THR A 244 13.73 2.98 -22.79
N ASP A 245 14.51 3.93 -23.33
CA ASP A 245 14.74 5.21 -22.69
C ASP A 245 13.44 6.02 -22.58
N PHE A 246 13.21 6.59 -21.40
CA PHE A 246 12.11 7.51 -21.13
C PHE A 246 12.54 8.54 -20.10
N SER A 247 12.11 9.79 -20.28
CA SER A 247 12.36 10.91 -19.37
C SER A 247 11.08 11.72 -19.18
N PHE A 248 10.85 12.20 -17.96
CA PHE A 248 9.71 13.07 -17.64
C PHE A 248 9.92 14.49 -18.17
N ALA A 249 11.12 15.05 -18.02
CA ALA A 249 11.44 16.38 -18.54
C ALA A 249 11.62 16.34 -20.06
N SER A 250 10.99 17.28 -20.78
CA SER A 250 11.28 17.50 -22.20
C SER A 250 12.70 18.07 -22.36
N ALA A 251 13.47 17.52 -23.29
CA ALA A 251 14.87 17.87 -23.49
C ALA A 251 15.04 19.37 -23.80
N ALA A 252 15.68 20.12 -22.89
CA ALA A 252 16.34 21.36 -23.25
C ALA A 252 17.65 20.99 -23.96
N THR A 253 17.72 21.24 -25.27
CA THR A 253 18.91 21.00 -26.10
C THR A 253 20.13 21.75 -25.55
N ARG A 254 21.15 21.02 -25.06
CA ARG A 254 22.58 21.40 -25.14
C ARG A 254 23.51 20.17 -24.95
N PRO A 255 24.76 20.22 -25.43
CA PRO A 255 25.64 19.06 -25.57
C PRO A 255 26.00 18.39 -24.25
N ARG A 256 26.14 17.06 -24.30
CA ARG A 256 26.67 16.22 -23.22
C ARG A 256 28.11 16.62 -22.89
N ASP A 257 28.36 16.93 -21.61
CA ASP A 257 29.68 16.76 -21.01
C ASP A 257 29.65 15.48 -20.18
N ASP A 258 30.43 14.49 -20.62
CA ASP A 258 30.63 13.23 -19.93
C ASP A 258 31.56 13.45 -18.73
N THR A 259 31.00 13.51 -17.52
CA THR A 259 31.76 13.21 -16.31
C THR A 259 30.93 12.34 -15.36
N ALA A 260 31.44 11.13 -15.12
CA ALA A 260 30.89 10.18 -14.16
C ALA A 260 31.21 10.64 -12.72
N PRO A 261 30.24 10.60 -11.77
CA PRO A 261 30.57 10.81 -10.36
C PRO A 261 31.02 9.52 -9.71
N THR A 262 32.09 9.65 -8.93
CA THR A 262 32.78 8.65 -8.13
C THR A 262 31.90 8.09 -7.00
N LYS A 263 32.04 6.79 -6.76
CA LYS A 263 31.41 6.01 -5.67
C LYS A 263 31.82 6.54 -4.29
N PRO A 264 30.89 6.83 -3.36
CA PRO A 264 31.24 7.10 -1.96
C PRO A 264 31.61 5.80 -1.23
N GLU A 265 32.72 5.85 -0.49
CA GLU A 265 33.22 4.80 0.39
C GLU A 265 32.24 4.46 1.52
N ALA A 266 32.21 3.17 1.88
CA ALA A 266 31.40 2.65 2.97
C ALA A 266 31.97 3.11 4.33
N GLN A 267 31.14 3.79 5.12
CA GLN A 267 31.43 4.05 6.53
C GLN A 267 30.87 2.91 7.39
N THR A 268 31.75 2.28 8.15
CA THR A 268 31.45 1.30 9.20
C THR A 268 30.73 2.00 10.34
N ILE A 269 29.49 1.58 10.64
CA ILE A 269 28.75 2.03 11.82
C ILE A 269 28.92 0.96 12.90
N GLU A 270 29.52 1.33 14.04
CA GLU A 270 29.52 0.51 15.25
C GLU A 270 28.10 0.45 15.86
N PRO A 271 27.66 -0.71 16.37
CA PRO A 271 26.31 -0.88 16.91
C PRO A 271 26.14 -0.13 18.23
N GLN A 272 25.30 0.92 18.22
CA GLN A 272 24.81 1.53 19.45
C GLN A 272 23.77 0.61 20.11
N LYS A 273 23.96 0.32 21.40
CA LYS A 273 22.98 -0.39 22.24
C LYS A 273 21.73 0.48 22.39
N PRO A 274 20.53 -0.03 22.06
CA PRO A 274 19.29 0.74 22.23
C PRO A 274 18.97 0.88 23.71
N VAL A 275 18.67 2.12 24.12
CA VAL A 275 18.09 2.42 25.44
C VAL A 275 16.59 2.09 25.38
N CYS A 276 16.12 1.27 26.32
CA CYS A 276 14.73 0.84 26.47
C CYS A 276 13.84 2.05 26.84
N GLU A 277 13.04 2.57 25.91
CA GLU A 277 12.00 3.56 26.19
C GLU A 277 10.66 2.85 26.40
N VAL A 278 10.03 3.02 27.58
CA VAL A 278 8.74 2.42 27.90
C VAL A 278 7.63 3.28 27.30
N THR A 279 7.13 2.91 26.11
CA THR A 279 6.00 3.60 25.49
C THR A 279 4.71 3.33 26.26
N GLN A 280 4.02 4.38 26.72
CA GLN A 280 2.76 4.27 27.46
C GLN A 280 1.57 4.00 26.53
N ALA A 281 0.59 3.23 27.02
CA ALA A 281 -0.66 2.93 26.31
C ALA A 281 -1.58 4.18 26.25
N GLU A 282 -2.26 4.38 25.13
CA GLU A 282 -3.31 5.42 25.03
C GLU A 282 -4.58 4.99 25.79
N PRO A 283 -5.29 5.94 26.42
CA PRO A 283 -6.54 5.67 27.11
C PRO A 283 -7.64 5.20 26.14
N ALA A 284 -8.56 4.37 26.64
CA ALA A 284 -9.70 3.90 25.86
C ALA A 284 -10.65 5.08 25.50
N PRO A 285 -11.21 5.10 24.28
CA PRO A 285 -12.12 6.17 23.87
C PRO A 285 -13.45 6.14 24.62
N ASN A 286 -14.08 7.31 24.76
CA ASN A 286 -15.36 7.47 25.46
C ASN A 286 -16.51 6.81 24.66
N ALA A 287 -17.44 6.13 25.34
CA ALA A 287 -18.62 5.51 24.74
C ALA A 287 -19.50 6.51 23.96
N ASP A 288 -19.65 7.75 24.46
CA ASP A 288 -20.44 8.79 23.77
C ASP A 288 -19.79 9.26 22.46
N GLU A 289 -18.45 9.26 22.42
CA GLU A 289 -17.67 9.57 21.22
C GLU A 289 -17.80 8.43 20.20
N LEU A 290 -17.67 7.19 20.66
CA LEU A 290 -17.85 6.00 19.84
C LEU A 290 -19.27 5.90 19.25
N ALA A 291 -20.29 6.33 19.98
CA ALA A 291 -21.68 6.32 19.49
C ALA A 291 -21.91 7.32 18.34
N ARG A 292 -21.08 8.35 18.21
CA ARG A 292 -21.14 9.34 17.12
C ARG A 292 -20.34 8.95 15.89
N ASP A 293 -19.51 7.91 15.97
CA ASP A 293 -18.82 7.36 14.81
C ASP A 293 -19.86 6.88 13.78
N PRO A 294 -19.78 7.35 12.52
CA PRO A 294 -20.83 7.08 11.53
C PRO A 294 -20.98 5.59 11.22
N VAL A 295 -19.90 4.83 11.30
CA VAL A 295 -19.89 3.38 11.06
C VAL A 295 -20.56 2.66 12.22
N ILE A 296 -20.19 3.01 13.47
CA ILE A 296 -20.83 2.44 14.67
C ILE A 296 -22.32 2.80 14.71
N ALA A 297 -22.69 4.04 14.38
CA ALA A 297 -24.07 4.49 14.35
C ALA A 297 -24.89 3.75 13.28
N ASP A 298 -24.36 3.57 12.07
CA ASP A 298 -25.02 2.80 11.01
C ASP A 298 -25.24 1.32 11.40
N LEU A 299 -24.19 0.66 11.86
CA LEU A 299 -24.26 -0.73 12.30
C LEU A 299 -25.21 -0.90 13.47
N SER A 300 -25.25 0.07 14.40
CA SER A 300 -26.18 0.07 15.52
C SER A 300 -27.63 0.20 15.06
N ARG A 301 -27.93 1.06 14.07
CA ARG A 301 -29.28 1.14 13.47
C ARG A 301 -29.68 -0.18 12.83
N LYS A 302 -28.78 -0.85 12.09
CA LYS A 302 -29.03 -2.16 11.49
C LYS A 302 -29.36 -3.23 12.54
N ILE A 303 -28.61 -3.24 13.63
CA ILE A 303 -28.83 -4.18 14.76
C ILE A 303 -30.15 -3.87 15.49
N THR A 304 -30.52 -2.59 15.64
CA THR A 304 -31.82 -2.21 16.20
C THR A 304 -32.98 -2.63 15.29
N ALA A 305 -32.84 -2.44 13.98
CA ALA A 305 -33.85 -2.85 13.00
C ALA A 305 -33.98 -4.38 12.89
N ASN A 306 -32.87 -5.11 13.03
CA ASN A 306 -32.84 -6.56 13.07
C ASN A 306 -31.91 -7.04 14.18
N ALA A 307 -32.50 -7.39 15.31
CA ALA A 307 -31.77 -7.94 16.46
C ALA A 307 -31.11 -9.30 16.18
N ASN A 308 -31.21 -9.88 14.98
CA ASN A 308 -30.48 -11.08 14.57
C ASN A 308 -29.43 -10.83 13.48
N ASP A 309 -29.15 -9.57 13.12
CA ASP A 309 -28.12 -9.23 12.13
C ASP A 309 -26.72 -9.56 12.65
N ALA A 310 -26.27 -10.79 12.41
CA ALA A 310 -24.95 -11.28 12.82
C ALA A 310 -23.83 -10.56 12.07
N ILE A 311 -24.06 -10.16 10.82
CA ILE A 311 -23.06 -9.45 10.01
C ILE A 311 -22.82 -8.07 10.60
N ALA A 312 -23.88 -7.31 10.90
CA ALA A 312 -23.75 -5.99 11.52
C ALA A 312 -23.10 -6.05 12.90
N ARG A 313 -23.43 -7.07 13.71
CA ARG A 313 -22.75 -7.29 15.01
C ARG A 313 -21.28 -7.62 14.84
N TYR A 314 -20.94 -8.57 13.97
CA TYR A 314 -19.56 -8.95 13.71
C TYR A 314 -18.72 -7.73 13.31
N LYS A 315 -19.24 -6.94 12.35
CA LYS A 315 -18.63 -5.70 11.88
C LYS A 315 -18.48 -4.66 12.99
N ARG A 316 -19.50 -4.46 13.83
CA ARG A 316 -19.46 -3.47 14.91
C ARG A 316 -18.49 -3.89 16.01
N GLY A 317 -18.46 -5.18 16.34
CA GLY A 317 -17.47 -5.78 17.24
C GLY A 317 -16.04 -5.51 16.76
N GLN A 318 -15.76 -5.67 15.46
CA GLN A 318 -14.47 -5.32 14.87
C GLN A 318 -14.14 -3.84 15.04
N VAL A 319 -15.07 -2.93 14.71
CA VAL A 319 -14.85 -1.48 14.86
C VAL A 319 -14.60 -1.10 16.32
N TYR A 320 -15.32 -1.67 17.28
CA TYR A 320 -15.03 -1.47 18.69
C TYR A 320 -13.64 -1.99 19.08
N ALA A 321 -13.26 -3.19 18.62
CA ALA A 321 -11.95 -3.79 18.93
C ALA A 321 -10.79 -2.95 18.36
N ILE A 322 -10.95 -2.46 17.13
CA ILE A 322 -10.06 -1.50 16.45
C ILE A 322 -9.86 -0.24 17.28
N LYS A 323 -10.94 0.32 17.80
CA LYS A 323 -10.90 1.51 18.65
C LYS A 323 -10.50 1.19 20.10
N ARG A 324 -10.04 -0.04 20.39
CA ARG A 324 -9.68 -0.52 21.74
C ARG A 324 -10.84 -0.51 22.75
N ALA A 325 -12.07 -0.40 22.26
CA ALA A 325 -13.30 -0.47 23.05
C ALA A 325 -13.71 -1.93 23.29
N TYR A 326 -12.80 -2.72 23.86
CA TYR A 326 -12.94 -4.18 24.00
C TYR A 326 -14.20 -4.61 24.75
N ALA A 327 -14.60 -3.84 25.78
CA ALA A 327 -15.81 -4.10 26.54
C ALA A 327 -17.08 -4.00 25.69
N LEU A 328 -17.08 -3.15 24.66
CA LEU A 328 -18.18 -3.02 23.70
C LEU A 328 -18.08 -4.05 22.56
N ALA A 329 -16.86 -4.45 22.19
CA ALA A 329 -16.63 -5.45 21.14
C ALA A 329 -17.10 -6.86 21.53
N MET A 330 -16.84 -7.25 22.79
CA MET A 330 -17.01 -8.63 23.25
C MET A 330 -18.47 -9.14 23.17
N PRO A 331 -19.51 -8.39 23.60
CA PRO A 331 -20.90 -8.81 23.45
C PRO A 331 -21.33 -9.03 21.98
N ASP A 332 -20.77 -8.26 21.05
CA ASP A 332 -21.05 -8.40 19.63
C ASP A 332 -20.46 -9.71 19.09
N PHE A 333 -19.20 -10.04 19.41
CA PHE A 333 -18.60 -11.32 19.05
C PHE A 333 -19.31 -12.51 19.70
N ASP A 334 -19.74 -12.40 20.96
CA ASP A 334 -20.51 -13.43 21.63
C ASP A 334 -21.88 -13.67 20.96
N ALA A 335 -22.53 -12.63 20.49
CA ALA A 335 -23.78 -12.77 19.74
C ALA A 335 -23.57 -13.48 18.40
N VAL A 336 -22.49 -13.18 17.69
CA VAL A 336 -22.12 -13.88 16.43
C VAL A 336 -21.88 -15.36 16.71
N LEU A 337 -21.05 -15.68 17.71
CA LEU A 337 -20.66 -17.04 18.03
C LEU A 337 -21.78 -17.90 18.64
N ARG A 338 -22.78 -17.28 19.28
CA ARG A 338 -24.01 -17.99 19.68
C ARG A 338 -24.80 -18.53 18.49
N ARG A 339 -24.70 -17.88 17.32
CA ARG A 339 -25.40 -18.29 16.08
C ARG A 339 -24.52 -19.16 15.20
N ALA A 340 -23.24 -18.79 15.06
CA ALA A 340 -22.26 -19.48 14.24
C ALA A 340 -21.06 -19.91 15.12
N PRO A 341 -21.20 -20.98 15.94
CA PRO A 341 -20.16 -21.38 16.89
C PRO A 341 -18.87 -21.90 16.23
N LYS A 342 -18.91 -22.12 14.90
CA LYS A 342 -17.75 -22.54 14.09
C LYS A 342 -17.25 -21.45 13.14
N ASP A 343 -17.60 -20.19 13.40
CA ASP A 343 -17.02 -19.06 12.66
C ASP A 343 -15.58 -18.81 13.15
N ALA A 344 -14.59 -19.27 12.37
CA ALA A 344 -13.18 -19.18 12.73
C ALA A 344 -12.70 -17.74 12.88
N GLU A 345 -13.24 -16.80 12.10
CA GLU A 345 -12.85 -15.39 12.15
C GLU A 345 -13.44 -14.70 13.37
N ALA A 346 -14.70 -14.99 13.72
CA ALA A 346 -15.31 -14.49 14.95
C ALA A 346 -14.62 -15.06 16.20
N LEU A 347 -14.21 -16.33 16.18
CA LEU A 347 -13.39 -16.94 17.23
C LEU A 347 -12.02 -16.26 17.35
N ASN A 348 -11.35 -16.00 16.24
CA ASN A 348 -10.08 -15.27 16.19
C ASN A 348 -10.21 -13.85 16.79
N ASN A 349 -11.25 -13.10 16.42
CA ASN A 349 -11.47 -11.74 16.91
C ASN A 349 -11.83 -11.71 18.42
N ARG A 350 -12.61 -12.67 18.90
CA ARG A 350 -12.87 -12.81 20.34
C ARG A 350 -11.62 -13.26 21.10
N CYS A 351 -10.84 -14.20 20.56
CA CYS A 351 -9.54 -14.58 21.09
C CYS A 351 -8.64 -13.35 21.27
N TRP A 352 -8.56 -12.50 20.25
CA TRP A 352 -7.78 -11.27 20.33
C TRP A 352 -8.19 -10.37 21.48
N THR A 353 -9.49 -10.13 21.55
CA THR A 353 -10.09 -9.13 22.42
C THR A 353 -9.89 -9.57 23.87
N ARG A 354 -10.09 -10.86 24.14
CA ARG A 354 -9.77 -11.51 25.41
C ARG A 354 -8.29 -11.43 25.75
N ALA A 355 -7.40 -11.67 24.78
CA ALA A 355 -5.96 -11.55 24.98
C ALA A 355 -5.55 -10.11 25.35
N ALA A 356 -6.12 -9.11 24.68
CA ALA A 356 -5.89 -7.70 24.95
C ALA A 356 -6.38 -7.29 26.35
N THR A 357 -7.53 -7.80 26.80
CA THR A 357 -8.10 -7.50 28.14
C THR A 357 -7.60 -8.41 29.26
N GLY A 358 -6.80 -9.44 28.96
CA GLY A 358 -6.17 -10.30 29.95
C GLY A 358 -6.89 -11.62 30.27
N ASP A 359 -8.01 -11.94 29.61
CA ASP A 359 -8.63 -13.27 29.68
C ASP A 359 -7.85 -14.26 28.79
N LEU A 360 -6.65 -14.64 29.24
CA LEU A 360 -5.72 -15.43 28.44
C LEU A 360 -6.19 -16.88 28.25
N GLN A 361 -6.92 -17.45 29.20
CA GLN A 361 -7.42 -18.83 29.09
C GLN A 361 -8.62 -18.90 28.13
N GLY A 362 -9.57 -17.97 28.24
CA GLY A 362 -10.67 -17.86 27.29
C GLY A 362 -10.18 -17.54 25.87
N ALA A 363 -9.16 -16.68 25.75
CA ALA A 363 -8.50 -16.40 24.48
C ALA A 363 -7.88 -17.67 23.87
N LEU A 364 -7.08 -18.42 24.64
CA LEU A 364 -6.43 -19.63 24.16
C LEU A 364 -7.45 -20.67 23.64
N ALA A 365 -8.56 -20.84 24.34
CA ALA A 365 -9.64 -21.74 23.92
C ALA A 365 -10.25 -21.32 22.57
N ASP A 366 -10.56 -20.04 22.40
CA ASP A 366 -11.12 -19.52 21.15
C ASP A 366 -10.14 -19.65 19.97
N CYS A 367 -8.88 -19.31 20.20
CA CYS A 367 -7.82 -19.44 19.20
C CYS A 367 -7.60 -20.89 18.76
N ASN A 368 -7.62 -21.83 19.71
CA ASN A 368 -7.50 -23.25 19.39
C ASN A 368 -8.67 -23.75 18.57
N LEU A 369 -9.90 -23.33 18.90
CA LEU A 369 -11.07 -23.70 18.12
C LEU A 369 -11.02 -23.09 16.72
N ALA A 370 -10.62 -21.81 16.59
CA ALA A 370 -10.44 -21.15 15.29
C ALA A 370 -9.45 -21.92 14.40
N LEU A 371 -8.31 -22.34 14.96
CA LEU A 371 -7.27 -23.10 14.25
C LEU A 371 -7.63 -24.56 14.00
N GLN A 372 -8.52 -25.15 14.80
CA GLN A 372 -9.09 -26.46 14.52
C GLN A 372 -10.02 -26.40 13.30
N ILE A 373 -10.79 -25.31 13.15
CA ILE A 373 -11.71 -25.10 12.03
C ILE A 373 -10.95 -24.69 10.77
N ASN A 374 -10.02 -23.75 10.90
CA ASN A 374 -9.19 -23.26 9.81
C ASN A 374 -7.71 -23.25 10.25
N PRO A 375 -6.96 -24.35 10.04
CA PRO A 375 -5.53 -24.43 10.35
C PRO A 375 -4.68 -23.43 9.55
N GLY A 376 -5.21 -22.89 8.45
CA GLY A 376 -4.56 -21.91 7.59
C GLY A 376 -4.72 -20.46 8.06
N LEU A 377 -5.53 -20.20 9.09
CA LEU A 377 -5.86 -18.84 9.52
C LEU A 377 -4.65 -18.18 10.20
N SER A 378 -3.86 -17.46 9.40
CA SER A 378 -2.63 -16.78 9.84
C SER A 378 -2.88 -15.84 11.01
N ASP A 379 -4.01 -15.13 11.02
CA ASP A 379 -4.36 -14.22 12.10
C ASP A 379 -4.62 -14.97 13.40
N ALA A 380 -5.29 -16.14 13.37
CA ALA A 380 -5.49 -16.96 14.56
C ALA A 380 -4.17 -17.55 15.10
N LEU A 381 -3.18 -17.79 14.24
CA LEU A 381 -1.82 -18.17 14.68
C LEU A 381 -1.13 -17.01 15.38
N ASP A 382 -1.12 -15.82 14.77
CA ASP A 382 -0.58 -14.60 15.39
C ASP A 382 -1.23 -14.33 16.76
N SER A 383 -2.54 -14.51 16.84
CA SER A 383 -3.32 -14.43 18.06
C SER A 383 -2.88 -15.36 19.15
N ARG A 384 -2.76 -16.64 18.82
CA ARG A 384 -2.37 -17.66 19.77
C ARG A 384 -0.92 -17.43 20.19
N GLY A 385 -0.09 -16.94 19.28
CA GLY A 385 1.24 -16.42 19.56
C GLY A 385 1.23 -15.32 20.63
N LEU A 386 0.34 -14.33 20.51
CA LEU A 386 0.19 -13.26 21.52
C LEU A 386 -0.29 -13.81 22.86
N VAL A 387 -1.28 -14.72 22.85
CA VAL A 387 -1.78 -15.37 24.06
C VAL A 387 -0.67 -16.16 24.76
N ASN A 388 0.06 -16.99 24.02
CA ASN A 388 1.18 -17.78 24.53
C ASN A 388 2.30 -16.87 25.06
N LEU A 389 2.61 -15.78 24.35
CA LEU A 389 3.60 -14.80 24.79
C LEU A 389 3.20 -14.13 26.12
N LYS A 390 1.92 -13.77 26.29
CA LYS A 390 1.40 -13.21 27.54
C LYS A 390 1.32 -14.25 28.67
N LEU A 391 1.15 -15.53 28.33
CA LEU A 391 1.21 -16.65 29.28
C LEU A 391 2.65 -17.06 29.66
N GLY A 392 3.68 -16.43 29.07
CA GLY A 392 5.09 -16.81 29.26
C GLY A 392 5.50 -18.10 28.52
N ARG A 393 4.62 -18.65 27.68
CA ARG A 393 4.84 -19.82 26.83
C ARG A 393 5.61 -19.43 25.56
N ASN A 394 6.85 -18.98 25.76
CA ASN A 394 7.64 -18.35 24.70
C ASN A 394 7.95 -19.32 23.54
N ALA A 395 8.18 -20.61 23.82
CA ALA A 395 8.46 -21.61 22.78
C ALA A 395 7.23 -21.81 21.85
N GLU A 396 6.05 -21.93 22.43
CA GLU A 396 4.78 -22.03 21.70
C GLU A 396 4.47 -20.73 20.94
N ALA A 397 4.77 -19.57 21.54
CA ALA A 397 4.63 -18.29 20.86
C ALA A 397 5.56 -18.19 19.63
N ILE A 398 6.83 -18.57 19.75
CA ILE A 398 7.79 -18.59 18.63
C ILE A 398 7.27 -19.49 17.50
N LYS A 399 6.75 -20.67 17.85
CA LYS A 399 6.17 -21.60 16.87
C LYS A 399 4.98 -20.97 16.15
N ASP A 400 4.01 -20.46 16.90
CA ASP A 400 2.79 -19.86 16.33
C ASP A 400 3.09 -18.66 15.44
N TYR A 401 4.00 -17.77 15.88
CA TYR A 401 4.42 -16.65 15.04
C TYR A 401 5.22 -17.09 13.82
N THR A 402 6.05 -18.13 13.93
CA THR A 402 6.76 -18.69 12.76
C THR A 402 5.77 -19.24 11.74
N ASP A 403 4.78 -19.99 12.20
CA ASP A 403 3.72 -20.55 11.37
C ASP A 403 2.86 -19.43 10.73
N ALA A 404 2.61 -18.34 11.45
CA ALA A 404 1.96 -17.14 10.92
C ALA A 404 2.83 -16.44 9.85
N ILE A 405 4.12 -16.25 10.11
CA ILE A 405 5.08 -15.63 9.17
C ILE A 405 5.24 -16.46 7.89
N GLN A 406 5.24 -17.80 7.99
CA GLN A 406 5.30 -18.64 6.78
C GLN A 406 4.10 -18.42 5.85
N ARG A 407 2.92 -18.14 6.42
CA ARG A 407 1.69 -17.86 5.66
C ARG A 407 1.62 -16.41 5.20
N ASN A 408 2.01 -15.48 6.07
CA ASN A 408 2.08 -14.06 5.83
C ASN A 408 3.47 -13.51 6.23
N PRO A 409 4.47 -13.56 5.32
CA PRO A 409 5.85 -13.14 5.60
C PRO A 409 6.00 -11.66 5.96
N ARG A 410 4.94 -10.88 5.80
CA ARG A 410 4.89 -9.43 6.04
C ARG A 410 4.07 -9.06 7.26
N SER A 411 3.79 -10.01 8.14
CA SER A 411 3.16 -9.73 9.43
C SER A 411 4.14 -9.06 10.40
N SER A 412 4.08 -7.74 10.51
CA SER A 412 4.93 -6.98 11.44
C SER A 412 4.67 -7.35 12.90
N SER A 413 3.43 -7.67 13.28
CA SER A 413 3.11 -8.18 14.62
C SER A 413 3.71 -9.56 14.88
N SER A 414 3.68 -10.47 13.91
CA SER A 414 4.20 -11.82 14.12
C SER A 414 5.72 -11.81 14.18
N LEU A 415 6.37 -10.99 13.34
CA LEU A 415 7.80 -10.72 13.44
C LEU A 415 8.15 -10.12 14.81
N TYR A 416 7.44 -9.06 15.21
CA TYR A 416 7.69 -8.41 16.50
C TYR A 416 7.48 -9.38 17.66
N GLY A 417 6.33 -10.05 17.71
CA GLY A 417 5.99 -11.04 18.72
C GLY A 417 6.98 -12.21 18.79
N ARG A 418 7.44 -12.72 17.64
CA ARG A 418 8.48 -13.76 17.59
C ARG A 418 9.80 -13.26 18.14
N GLY A 419 10.23 -12.06 17.78
CA GLY A 419 11.45 -11.47 18.29
C GLY A 419 11.40 -11.19 19.80
N ILE A 420 10.25 -10.76 20.32
CA ILE A 420 10.04 -10.60 21.78
C ILE A 420 10.09 -11.96 22.47
N ALA A 421 9.39 -12.96 21.93
CA ALA A 421 9.40 -14.31 22.48
C ALA A 421 10.82 -14.92 22.48
N ALA A 422 11.57 -14.73 21.39
CA ALA A 422 12.96 -15.18 21.26
C ALA A 422 13.86 -14.53 22.31
N ARG A 423 13.77 -13.21 22.50
CA ARG A 423 14.51 -12.50 23.57
C ARG A 423 14.15 -12.99 24.97
N ARG A 424 12.87 -13.23 25.25
CA ARG A 424 12.40 -13.79 26.54
C ARG A 424 12.89 -15.22 26.78
N SER A 425 13.20 -15.95 25.72
CA SER A 425 13.81 -17.29 25.75
C SER A 425 15.34 -17.28 25.73
N GLY A 426 15.99 -16.10 25.78
CA GLY A 426 17.45 -15.97 25.75
C GLY A 426 18.10 -16.10 24.36
N GLY A 427 17.31 -16.13 23.28
CA GLY A 427 17.79 -16.12 21.90
C GLY A 427 17.90 -14.72 21.29
N ASP A 428 18.40 -14.63 20.05
CA ASP A 428 18.43 -13.38 19.30
C ASP A 428 17.09 -13.13 18.58
N GLY A 429 16.43 -12.04 18.96
CA GLY A 429 15.21 -11.53 18.31
C GLY A 429 15.39 -10.18 17.63
N ALA A 430 16.63 -9.66 17.54
CA ALA A 430 16.90 -8.31 17.06
C ALA A 430 16.52 -8.13 15.59
N THR A 431 16.82 -9.11 14.73
CA THR A 431 16.49 -9.08 13.30
C THR A 431 14.99 -8.98 13.08
N ASP A 432 14.22 -9.84 13.75
CA ASP A 432 12.76 -9.85 13.63
C ASP A 432 12.13 -8.55 14.14
N ILE A 433 12.62 -8.02 15.26
CA ILE A 433 12.12 -6.75 15.81
C ILE A 433 12.48 -5.58 14.90
N ALA A 434 13.70 -5.54 14.36
CA ALA A 434 14.12 -4.50 13.43
C ALA A 434 13.30 -4.54 12.14
N GLN A 435 13.06 -5.74 11.60
CA GLN A 435 12.20 -5.92 10.43
C GLN A 435 10.74 -5.53 10.74
N ALA A 436 10.21 -5.91 11.91
CA ALA A 436 8.86 -5.50 12.29
C ALA A 436 8.72 -3.98 12.40
N LYS A 437 9.69 -3.30 13.01
CA LYS A 437 9.69 -1.83 13.17
C LYS A 437 9.88 -1.10 11.85
N SER A 438 10.66 -1.65 10.92
CA SER A 438 10.78 -1.05 9.57
C SER A 438 9.49 -1.14 8.77
N MET A 439 8.63 -2.12 9.07
CA MET A 439 7.32 -2.28 8.44
C MET A 439 6.22 -1.47 9.15
N ASN A 440 6.25 -1.42 10.48
CA ASN A 440 5.34 -0.66 11.31
C ASN A 440 6.12 0.01 12.46
N PRO A 441 6.50 1.29 12.33
CA PRO A 441 7.25 2.00 13.37
C PRO A 441 6.53 2.06 14.73
N ASN A 442 5.19 1.95 14.73
CA ASN A 442 4.36 1.98 15.93
C ASN A 442 4.12 0.58 16.55
N ILE A 443 4.70 -0.49 16.00
CA ILE A 443 4.41 -1.86 16.46
C ILE A 443 4.73 -2.06 17.94
N ALA A 444 5.79 -1.41 18.44
CA ALA A 444 6.16 -1.44 19.85
C ALA A 444 5.10 -0.77 20.74
N LYS A 445 4.58 0.38 20.31
CA LYS A 445 3.48 1.09 21.01
C LYS A 445 2.20 0.27 21.00
N GLU A 446 1.91 -0.42 19.90
CA GLU A 446 0.74 -1.30 19.79
C GLU A 446 0.83 -2.48 20.78
N PHE A 447 1.97 -3.18 20.81
CA PHE A 447 2.19 -4.29 21.75
C PHE A 447 2.18 -3.83 23.21
N ALA A 448 2.74 -2.65 23.52
CA ALA A 448 2.67 -2.05 24.85
C ALA A 448 1.22 -1.81 25.28
N GLY A 449 0.34 -1.41 24.35
CA GLY A 449 -1.10 -1.28 24.57
C GLY A 449 -1.82 -2.56 25.00
N TYR A 450 -1.21 -3.74 24.76
CA TYR A 450 -1.73 -5.04 25.21
C TYR A 450 -0.90 -5.63 26.36
N GLY A 451 0.00 -4.84 26.97
CA GLY A 451 0.84 -5.25 28.09
C GLY A 451 2.07 -6.08 27.71
N VAL A 452 2.57 -5.95 26.47
CA VAL A 452 3.79 -6.60 26.01
C VAL A 452 4.84 -5.56 25.65
N THR A 453 5.97 -5.58 26.34
CA THR A 453 7.10 -4.66 26.14
C THR A 453 8.36 -5.39 25.71
N GLU A 454 9.28 -4.65 25.06
CA GLU A 454 10.64 -5.12 24.71
C GLU A 454 11.51 -5.44 25.92
N CYS A 455 11.20 -4.82 27.05
CA CYS A 455 11.94 -4.97 28.28
C CYS A 455 11.19 -6.01 29.16
N ALA A 456 11.93 -6.95 29.76
CA ALA A 456 11.40 -7.75 30.87
C ALA A 456 11.28 -6.85 32.11
N PRO A 457 10.26 -7.01 32.96
CA PRO A 457 10.22 -6.34 34.26
C PRO A 457 11.38 -6.76 35.16
#